data_AF-A0A1C7MJ46-F1
#
_entry.id   AF-A0A1C7MJ46-F1
#
_cell.length_a   1.000
_cell.length_b   1.000
_cell.length_c   1.000
_cell.angle_alpha   90.00
_cell.angle_beta   90.00
_cell.angle_gamma   90.00
#
_symmetry.space_group_name_H-M   'P 1'
#
loop_
_entity.id
_entity.type
_entity.pdbx_description
1 polymer ?
#
loop_
_entity_poly.entity_id
_entity_poly.type
_entity_poly.pdbx_seq_one_letter_code
_entity_poly.pdbx_strand_id
1 'polypeptide(L)'
;MTLFRSLIEPVIPAPDDLTVPQFIFDVNAHPTRPARREETPCFIEEESGRPVYISELRSRTNALAKGIRACWGIGKGDVVALFAPNHVDYTVIAWAVHRLGVLLQQ
;
A
#
# COMPACT_ATOMS: atom_id res chain seq x y z
N MET A 1 -38.11 -1.46 3.82
CA MET A 1 -36.65 -1.32 3.96
C MET A 1 -36.22 -0.23 2.98
N THR A 2 -35.76 0.91 3.47
CA THR A 2 -35.38 2.05 2.61
C THR A 2 -33.87 2.04 2.45
N LEU A 3 -33.39 1.99 1.21
CA LEU A 3 -31.97 1.93 0.90
C LEU A 3 -31.51 3.30 0.43
N PHE A 4 -30.60 3.93 1.17
CA PHE A 4 -30.01 5.22 0.84
C PHE A 4 -28.77 5.01 -0.02
N ARG A 5 -28.56 5.91 -0.99
CA ARG A 5 -27.39 5.92 -1.88
C ARG A 5 -26.79 7.32 -1.92
N SER A 6 -25.50 7.38 -2.25
CA SER A 6 -24.83 8.65 -2.57
C SER A 6 -25.63 9.37 -3.66
N LEU A 7 -25.80 10.68 -3.51
CA LEU A 7 -26.37 11.54 -4.56
C LEU A 7 -25.38 11.82 -5.70
N ILE A 8 -24.10 11.49 -5.47
CA ILE A 8 -23.02 11.64 -6.43
C ILE A 8 -22.70 10.26 -6.99
N GLU A 9 -22.91 10.09 -8.30
CA GLU A 9 -22.44 8.93 -9.04
C GLU A 9 -20.89 8.95 -9.11
N PRO A 10 -20.22 7.80 -8.94
CA PRO A 10 -18.78 7.72 -9.13
C PRO A 10 -18.40 8.18 -10.54
N VAL A 11 -17.48 9.14 -10.64
CA VAL A 11 -16.99 9.66 -11.92
C VAL A 11 -16.35 8.54 -12.76
N ILE A 12 -15.72 7.58 -12.08
CA ILE A 12 -15.14 6.36 -12.66
C ILE A 12 -15.42 5.19 -11.71
N PRO A 13 -15.77 4.00 -12.22
CA PRO A 13 -15.84 2.79 -11.40
C PRO A 13 -14.50 2.51 -10.70
N ALA A 14 -14.56 2.08 -9.44
CA ALA A 14 -13.35 1.64 -8.74
C ALA A 14 -12.80 0.38 -9.43
N PRO A 15 -11.49 0.31 -9.73
CA PRO A 15 -10.90 -0.90 -10.28
C PRO A 15 -10.99 -2.04 -9.27
N ASP A 16 -11.36 -3.23 -9.73
CA ASP A 16 -11.55 -4.44 -8.94
C ASP A 16 -10.57 -5.56 -9.33
N ASP A 17 -9.66 -5.30 -10.26
CA ASP A 17 -8.65 -6.20 -10.82
C ASP A 17 -7.22 -5.91 -10.33
N LEU A 18 -7.07 -5.02 -9.36
CA LEU A 18 -5.79 -4.59 -8.81
C LEU A 18 -5.62 -5.02 -7.36
N THR A 19 -4.40 -5.44 -7.01
CA THR A 19 -4.02 -5.53 -5.59
C THR A 19 -3.92 -4.13 -4.97
N VAL A 20 -4.10 -4.03 -3.65
CA VAL A 20 -3.95 -2.76 -2.93
C VAL A 20 -2.60 -2.06 -3.22
N PRO A 21 -1.44 -2.75 -3.23
CA PRO A 21 -0.17 -2.10 -3.59
C PRO A 21 -0.12 -1.61 -5.04
N GLN A 22 -0.70 -2.34 -6.00
CA GLN A 22 -0.78 -1.89 -7.40
C GLN A 22 -1.66 -0.64 -7.52
N PHE A 23 -2.80 -0.61 -6.82
CA PHE A 23 -3.65 0.56 -6.78
C PHE A 23 -2.92 1.79 -6.20
N ILE A 24 -2.17 1.61 -5.12
CA ILE A 24 -1.43 2.70 -4.45
C ILE A 24 -0.27 3.22 -5.30
N PHE A 25 0.53 2.32 -5.87
CA PHE A 25 1.78 2.70 -6.54
C PHE A 25 1.63 2.86 -8.06
N ASP A 26 0.85 2.03 -8.72
CA ASP A 26 0.92 1.89 -10.17
C ASP A 26 -0.21 2.65 -10.90
N VAL A 27 -1.27 3.06 -10.20
CA VAL A 27 -2.39 3.83 -10.78
C VAL A 27 -2.13 5.33 -10.65
N ASN A 28 -1.80 6.00 -11.76
CA ASN A 28 -1.63 7.46 -11.81
C ASN A 28 -2.71 8.19 -12.64
N ALA A 29 -3.67 7.46 -13.22
CA ALA A 29 -4.52 7.97 -14.30
C ALA A 29 -5.89 8.53 -13.89
N HIS A 30 -6.21 8.67 -12.59
CA HIS A 30 -7.53 9.18 -12.19
C HIS A 30 -7.66 10.67 -12.59
N PRO A 31 -8.68 11.09 -13.37
CA PRO A 31 -8.76 12.44 -13.95
C PRO A 31 -8.79 13.57 -12.92
N THR A 32 -9.31 13.30 -11.72
CA THR A 32 -9.35 14.28 -10.62
C THR A 32 -8.19 14.15 -9.65
N ARG A 33 -7.24 13.22 -9.87
CA ARG A 33 -6.09 13.07 -8.97
C ARG A 33 -5.20 14.30 -9.09
N PRO A 34 -4.94 15.01 -7.98
CA PRO A 34 -4.01 16.12 -8.00
C PRO A 34 -2.61 15.66 -8.43
N ALA A 35 -1.96 16.45 -9.27
CA ALA A 35 -0.55 16.24 -9.60
C ALA A 35 0.28 16.46 -8.32
N ARG A 36 0.85 15.38 -7.79
CA ARG A 36 1.73 15.42 -6.62
C ARG A 36 3.17 15.59 -7.08
N ARG A 37 3.88 16.58 -6.52
CA ARG A 37 5.31 16.74 -6.78
C ARG A 37 6.09 15.59 -6.17
N GLU A 38 7.15 15.15 -6.84
CA GLU A 38 7.99 14.06 -6.36
C GLU A 38 8.63 14.37 -5.00
N GLU A 39 8.89 15.66 -4.71
CA GLU A 39 9.44 16.10 -3.42
C GLU A 39 8.41 16.14 -2.27
N THR A 40 7.16 15.72 -2.51
CA THR A 40 6.14 15.71 -1.44
C THR A 40 6.21 14.41 -0.64
N PRO A 41 6.68 14.43 0.63
CA PRO A 41 6.83 13.21 1.43
C PRO A 41 5.48 12.55 1.70
N CYS A 42 5.46 11.22 1.71
CA CYS A 42 4.29 10.40 2.07
C CYS A 42 4.17 10.21 3.58
N PHE A 43 5.31 9.99 4.25
CA PHE A 43 5.39 9.88 5.69
C PHE A 43 6.53 10.75 6.22
N ILE A 44 6.45 11.07 7.50
CA ILE A 44 7.52 11.67 8.28
C ILE A 44 7.78 10.71 9.42
N GLU A 45 9.01 10.23 9.55
CA GLU A 45 9.44 9.37 10.65
C GLU A 45 9.47 10.18 11.95
N GLU A 46 8.78 9.70 12.98
CA GLU A 46 8.54 10.47 14.21
C GLU A 46 9.83 10.82 14.95
N GLU A 47 10.72 9.83 15.14
CA GLU A 47 11.93 9.98 15.95
C GLU A 47 12.98 10.87 15.27
N SER A 48 13.15 10.73 13.96
CA SER A 48 14.22 11.40 13.20
C SER A 48 13.74 12.65 12.44
N GLY A 49 12.43 12.81 12.25
CA GLY A 49 11.85 13.79 11.33
C GLY A 49 12.10 13.49 9.85
N ARG A 50 12.64 12.30 9.52
CA ARG A 50 13.04 11.96 8.15
C ARG A 50 11.83 11.86 7.22
N PRO A 51 11.82 12.58 6.09
CA PRO A 51 10.80 12.42 5.07
C PRO A 51 10.96 11.09 4.33
N VAL A 52 9.86 10.39 4.11
CA VAL A 52 9.79 9.15 3.33
C VAL A 52 8.94 9.38 2.08
N TYR A 53 9.52 9.12 0.91
CA TYR A 53 8.91 9.45 -0.39
C TYR A 53 8.23 8.23 -1.03
N ILE A 54 7.32 8.48 -1.98
CA ILE A 54 6.57 7.41 -2.65
C ILE A 54 7.47 6.44 -3.43
N SER A 55 8.57 6.94 -4.02
CA SER A 55 9.57 6.15 -4.72
C SER A 55 10.31 5.20 -3.78
N GLU A 56 10.68 5.68 -2.60
CA GLU A 56 11.29 4.87 -1.53
C GLU A 56 10.32 3.78 -1.08
N LEU A 57 9.07 4.12 -0.78
CA LEU A 57 8.05 3.16 -0.36
C LEU A 57 7.84 2.06 -1.40
N ARG A 58 7.73 2.42 -2.69
CA ARG A 58 7.60 1.46 -3.78
C ARG A 58 8.81 0.53 -3.85
N SER A 59 10.02 1.10 -3.80
CA SER A 59 11.28 0.34 -3.87
C SER A 59 11.41 -0.64 -2.71
N ARG A 60 11.22 -0.15 -1.47
CA ARG A 60 11.31 -0.97 -0.25
C ARG A 60 10.25 -2.05 -0.20
N THR A 61 9.01 -1.76 -0.61
CA THR A 61 7.93 -2.74 -0.72
C THR A 61 8.31 -3.89 -1.67
N ASN A 62 8.86 -3.54 -2.83
CA ASN A 62 9.28 -4.54 -3.84
C ASN A 62 10.45 -5.38 -3.36
N ALA A 63 11.46 -4.75 -2.75
CA ALA A 63 12.62 -5.44 -2.22
C ALA A 63 12.22 -6.40 -1.09
N LEU A 64 11.38 -5.94 -0.16
CA LEU A 64 10.92 -6.76 0.96
C LEU A 64 10.05 -7.93 0.49
N ALA A 65 9.13 -7.73 -0.45
CA ALA A 65 8.32 -8.84 -0.99
C ALA A 65 9.19 -9.94 -1.61
N LYS A 66 10.21 -9.54 -2.39
CA LYS A 66 11.18 -10.49 -2.97
C LYS A 66 11.98 -11.20 -1.88
N GLY A 67 12.45 -10.47 -0.86
CA GLY A 67 13.18 -11.03 0.27
C GLY A 67 12.34 -12.03 1.07
N ILE A 68 11.09 -11.68 1.38
CA ILE A 68 10.15 -12.56 2.09
C ILE A 68 9.98 -13.88 1.34
N ARG A 69 9.71 -13.81 0.04
CA ARG A 69 9.55 -15.00 -0.80
C ARG A 69 10.84 -15.82 -0.92
N ALA A 70 11.99 -15.16 -1.08
CA ALA A 70 13.27 -15.84 -1.30
C ALA A 70 13.79 -16.54 -0.03
N CYS A 71 13.66 -15.90 1.14
CA CYS A 71 14.21 -16.42 2.38
C CYS A 71 13.28 -17.42 3.09
N TRP A 72 11.96 -17.21 3.03
CA TRP A 72 10.99 -18.02 3.78
C TRP A 72 9.95 -18.73 2.91
N GLY A 73 9.92 -18.50 1.60
CA GLY A 73 8.96 -19.14 0.71
C GLY A 73 7.50 -18.66 0.85
N ILE A 74 7.24 -17.68 1.71
CA ILE A 74 5.89 -17.17 2.03
C ILE A 74 5.20 -16.64 0.76
N GLY A 75 3.93 -16.99 0.60
CA GLY A 75 3.13 -16.64 -0.57
C GLY A 75 1.63 -16.80 -0.37
N LYS A 76 0.90 -16.85 -1.49
CA LYS A 76 -0.57 -16.87 -1.50
C LYS A 76 -1.12 -18.01 -0.63
N GLY A 77 -2.01 -17.66 0.29
CA GLY A 77 -2.64 -18.59 1.23
C GLY A 77 -2.02 -18.58 2.63
N ASP A 78 -0.83 -18.01 2.77
CA ASP A 78 -0.22 -17.82 4.08
C ASP A 78 -0.83 -16.63 4.84
N VAL A 79 -0.64 -16.63 6.15
CA VAL A 79 -1.00 -15.55 7.06
C VAL A 79 0.25 -15.09 7.80
N VAL A 80 0.49 -13.78 7.84
CA VAL A 80 1.60 -13.17 8.57
C VAL A 80 1.03 -12.26 9.64
N ALA A 81 1.49 -12.43 10.89
CA ALA A 81 1.18 -11.52 11.99
C ALA A 81 2.29 -10.46 12.12
N LEU A 82 1.91 -9.20 12.25
CA LEU A 82 2.85 -8.09 12.45
C LEU A 82 2.67 -7.47 13.84
N PHE A 83 3.59 -7.81 14.73
CA PHE A 83 3.63 -7.25 16.07
C PHE A 83 4.73 -6.17 16.16
N ALA A 84 4.33 -4.92 15.95
CA ALA A 84 5.23 -3.77 15.97
C ALA A 84 4.50 -2.51 16.47
N PRO A 85 5.21 -1.56 17.11
CA PRO A 85 4.66 -0.22 17.37
C PRO A 85 4.39 0.53 16.05
N ASN A 86 3.70 1.66 16.13
CA ASN A 86 3.51 2.54 14.98
C ASN A 86 4.87 2.97 14.43
N HIS A 87 5.17 2.56 13.19
CA HIS A 87 6.42 2.86 12.51
C HIS A 87 6.14 3.08 11.02
N VAL A 88 6.95 3.91 10.35
CA VAL A 88 6.80 4.18 8.90
C VAL A 88 6.94 2.93 8.03
N ASP A 89 7.60 1.89 8.56
CA ASP A 89 7.80 0.61 7.87
C ASP A 89 6.60 -0.32 7.97
N TYR A 90 5.62 -0.02 8.82
CA TYR A 90 4.43 -0.83 8.98
C TYR A 90 3.71 -1.01 7.63
N THR A 91 3.55 0.07 6.88
CA THR A 91 2.92 0.04 5.54
C THR A 91 3.79 -0.69 4.52
N VAL A 92 5.12 -0.57 4.61
CA VAL A 92 6.04 -1.28 3.72
C VAL A 92 5.90 -2.79 3.90
N ILE A 93 5.83 -3.27 5.14
CA ILE A 93 5.61 -4.68 5.47
C ILE A 93 4.24 -5.12 4.96
N ALA A 94 3.18 -4.37 5.28
CA ALA A 94 1.82 -4.69 4.85
C ALA A 94 1.69 -4.81 3.33
N TRP A 95 2.21 -3.83 2.60
CA TRP A 95 2.16 -3.85 1.14
C TRP A 95 3.04 -4.95 0.54
N ALA A 96 4.19 -5.27 1.15
CA ALA A 96 5.06 -6.34 0.67
C ALA A 96 4.35 -7.70 0.77
N VAL A 97 3.71 -7.96 1.91
CA VAL A 97 2.91 -9.16 2.18
C VAL A 97 1.72 -9.25 1.22
N HIS A 98 0.99 -8.15 1.02
CA HIS A 98 -0.13 -8.11 0.06
C HIS A 98 0.30 -8.34 -1.39
N ARG A 99 1.49 -7.89 -1.81
CA ARG A 99 2.02 -8.21 -3.16
C ARG A 99 2.24 -9.70 -3.37
N LEU A 100 2.46 -10.46 -2.29
CA LEU A 100 2.62 -11.92 -2.34
C LEU A 100 1.29 -12.67 -2.26
N GLY A 101 0.16 -11.97 -2.13
CA GLY A 101 -1.16 -12.57 -1.94
C GLY A 101 -1.38 -13.13 -0.52
N VAL A 102 -0.62 -12.63 0.44
CA VAL A 102 -0.62 -13.07 1.84
C VAL A 102 -1.55 -12.17 2.66
N LEU A 103 -2.24 -12.74 3.64
CA LEU A 103 -3.07 -12.00 4.59
C LEU A 103 -2.21 -11.47 5.74
N LEU A 104 -2.41 -10.20 6.09
CA LEU A 104 -1.75 -9.59 7.25
C LEU A 104 -2.73 -9.52 8.42
N GLN A 105 -2.32 -10.03 9.57
CA GLN A 105 -3.00 -9.82 10.85
C GLN A 105 -2.19 -8.86 11.72
N GLN A 106 -2.88 -7.91 12.34
CA GLN A 106 -2.31 -6.95 13.30
C GLN A 106 -2.62 -7.39 14.72
#